data_AF-A0A7L4RR20-F1
#
_entry.id   AF-A0A7L4RR20-F1
#
_cell.length_a   1.000
_cell.length_b   1.000
_cell.length_c   1.000
_cell.angle_alpha   90.00
_cell.angle_beta   90.00
_cell.angle_gamma   90.00
#
_symmetry.space_group_name_H-M   'P 1'
#
loop_
_entity.id
_entity.type
_entity.pdbx_description
1 polymer ?
#
loop_
_entity_poly.entity_id
_entity_poly.type
_entity_poly.pdbx_seq_one_letter_code
_entity_poly.pdbx_strand_id
1 'polypeptide(L)'
;NADPKIADYPFTTKEPEIGMLDFGKAQIQMVEIPALVENAAEEQAELMSIVMNADGIILIYENEKQKQTLMNELYNFGIERQVMFVEKGEVPKKEAIFNFYDLIRVYTKEPGEERSAEKPIVMKRGTTVIETAQRVHKDFAKKFRYARVWGSARFPGQRVEKDYVLKDNDTVEFHAE
;
A
#
# COMPACT_ATOMS: atom_id res chain seq x y z
N ASN A 1 22.22 -18.43 -51.56
CA ASN A 1 21.83 -19.18 -50.34
C ASN A 1 22.55 -18.62 -49.13
N ALA A 2 21.86 -17.74 -48.41
CA ALA A 2 22.05 -17.49 -46.98
C ALA A 2 20.80 -16.72 -46.53
N ASP A 3 19.83 -17.47 -46.00
CA ASP A 3 18.66 -16.95 -45.28
C ASP A 3 18.81 -17.47 -43.86
N PRO A 4 19.35 -16.65 -42.94
CA PRO A 4 18.57 -16.34 -41.74
C PRO A 4 18.92 -15.01 -41.04
N LYS A 5 17.90 -14.36 -40.46
CA LYS A 5 17.73 -14.21 -39.00
C LYS A 5 16.42 -13.49 -38.71
N ILE A 6 15.39 -14.28 -38.42
CA ILE A 6 14.21 -13.82 -37.70
C ILE A 6 14.62 -13.64 -36.23
N ALA A 7 14.37 -12.46 -35.67
CA ALA A 7 13.63 -12.29 -34.42
C ALA A 7 13.55 -10.79 -34.11
N ASP A 8 12.41 -10.18 -34.43
CA ASP A 8 11.95 -8.99 -33.71
C ASP A 8 11.63 -9.45 -32.28
N TYR A 9 12.58 -9.31 -31.37
CA TYR A 9 12.28 -9.40 -29.94
C TYR A 9 11.56 -8.11 -29.55
N PRO A 10 10.27 -8.14 -29.20
CA PRO A 10 9.63 -6.96 -28.64
C PRO A 10 10.32 -6.66 -27.31
N PHE A 11 10.99 -5.52 -27.25
CA PHE A 11 11.59 -4.97 -26.05
C PHE A 11 10.49 -4.74 -25.01
N THR A 12 10.24 -5.74 -24.17
CA THR A 12 9.42 -5.63 -22.97
C THR A 12 10.02 -4.55 -22.07
N THR A 13 9.18 -3.60 -21.65
CA THR A 13 9.52 -2.42 -20.86
C THR A 13 10.40 -2.80 -19.67
N LYS A 14 11.59 -2.18 -19.55
CA LYS A 14 12.50 -2.39 -18.40
C LYS A 14 12.16 -1.53 -17.19
N GLU A 15 11.31 -0.52 -17.38
CA GLU A 15 10.96 0.45 -16.34
C GLU A 15 9.63 0.08 -15.67
N PRO A 16 9.53 0.23 -14.34
CA PRO A 16 8.28 0.03 -13.63
C PRO A 16 7.28 1.15 -13.95
N GLU A 17 6.02 0.80 -14.17
CA GLU A 17 4.97 1.79 -14.40
C GLU A 17 4.26 2.13 -13.08
N ILE A 18 4.15 3.43 -12.79
CA ILE A 18 3.53 3.91 -11.55
C ILE A 18 2.14 4.48 -11.85
N GLY A 19 1.13 3.92 -11.20
CA GLY A 19 -0.26 4.39 -11.22
C GLY A 19 -0.74 4.80 -9.83
N MET A 20 -1.74 5.67 -9.77
CA MET A 20 -2.42 6.05 -8.53
C MET A 20 -3.84 5.51 -8.52
N LEU A 21 -4.14 4.63 -7.57
CA LEU A 21 -5.49 4.14 -7.30
C LEU A 21 -6.19 5.11 -6.33
N ASP A 22 -7.21 5.80 -6.82
CA ASP A 22 -8.13 6.57 -5.95
C ASP A 22 -9.30 5.67 -5.51
N PHE A 23 -9.48 5.56 -4.20
CA PHE A 23 -10.68 4.95 -3.61
C PHE A 23 -11.14 5.75 -2.39
N GLY A 24 -12.29 6.42 -2.50
CA GLY A 24 -12.83 7.22 -1.41
C GLY A 24 -11.86 8.29 -0.90
N LYS A 25 -11.17 8.98 -1.83
CA LYS A 25 -10.13 10.00 -1.59
C LYS A 25 -8.79 9.46 -1.09
N ALA A 26 -8.72 8.18 -0.72
CA ALA A 26 -7.47 7.54 -0.42
C ALA A 26 -6.67 7.31 -1.70
N GLN A 27 -5.39 7.66 -1.68
CA GLN A 27 -4.49 7.49 -2.81
C GLN A 27 -3.53 6.34 -2.50
N ILE A 28 -3.59 5.26 -3.26
CA ILE A 28 -2.66 4.13 -3.18
C ILE A 28 -1.78 4.14 -4.41
N GLN A 29 -0.46 4.05 -4.20
CA GLN A 29 0.48 3.87 -5.29
C GLN A 29 0.46 2.42 -5.73
N MET A 30 0.15 2.20 -7.01
CA MET A 30 0.26 0.92 -7.67
C MET A 30 1.52 0.98 -8.54
N VAL A 31 2.39 -0.02 -8.42
CA VAL A 31 3.58 -0.13 -9.28
C VAL A 31 3.47 -1.43 -10.05
N GLU A 32 3.36 -1.33 -11.37
CA GLU A 32 3.42 -2.47 -12.26
C GLU A 32 4.89 -2.81 -12.51
N ILE A 33 5.28 -4.01 -12.09
CA ILE A 33 6.61 -4.54 -12.31
C ILE A 33 6.55 -5.38 -13.59
N PRO A 34 7.36 -5.08 -14.61
CA PRO A 34 7.44 -5.93 -15.80
C PRO A 34 7.84 -7.34 -15.35
N ALA A 35 7.32 -8.36 -16.05
CA ALA A 35 7.54 -9.77 -15.70
C ALA A 35 9.02 -9.98 -15.32
N LEU A 36 9.27 -10.50 -14.13
CA LEU A 36 10.62 -10.79 -13.63
C LEU A 36 11.29 -11.73 -14.65
N VAL A 37 12.02 -11.18 -15.61
CA VAL A 37 12.56 -11.97 -16.72
C VAL A 37 13.61 -12.92 -16.16
N GLU A 38 13.48 -14.21 -16.45
CA GLU A 38 14.47 -15.21 -16.04
C GLU A 38 15.89 -14.76 -16.46
N ASN A 39 16.80 -14.64 -15.48
CA ASN A 39 18.25 -14.40 -15.62
C ASN A 39 18.78 -12.96 -15.80
N ALA A 40 18.53 -12.05 -14.86
CA ALA A 40 19.40 -10.87 -14.69
C ALA A 40 19.48 -10.39 -13.23
N ALA A 41 20.18 -11.12 -12.36
CA ALA A 41 20.31 -10.79 -10.94
C ALA A 41 20.85 -9.36 -10.66
N GLU A 42 21.64 -8.77 -11.58
CA GLU A 42 22.12 -7.38 -11.46
C GLU A 42 21.14 -6.34 -12.02
N GLU A 43 20.44 -6.60 -13.13
CA GLU A 43 19.45 -5.66 -13.69
C GLU A 43 18.12 -5.64 -12.89
N GLN A 44 17.91 -6.60 -11.99
CA GLN A 44 16.67 -6.76 -11.22
C GLN A 44 16.71 -6.19 -9.80
N ALA A 45 17.87 -5.76 -9.30
CA ALA A 45 18.00 -5.28 -7.92
C ALA A 45 17.07 -4.07 -7.64
N GLU A 46 16.92 -3.18 -8.61
CA GLU A 46 16.05 -2.01 -8.50
C GLU A 46 14.56 -2.40 -8.47
N LEU A 47 14.12 -3.26 -9.39
CA LEU A 47 12.75 -3.79 -9.41
C LEU A 47 12.44 -4.56 -8.11
N MET A 48 13.39 -5.37 -7.64
CA MET A 48 13.24 -6.13 -6.40
C MET A 48 13.15 -5.21 -5.18
N SER A 49 13.89 -4.10 -5.18
CA SER A 49 13.78 -3.10 -4.11
C SER A 49 12.36 -2.54 -3.98
N ILE A 50 11.65 -2.37 -5.10
CA ILE A 50 10.26 -1.91 -5.10
C ILE A 50 9.37 -2.98 -4.43
N VAL A 51 9.52 -4.23 -4.83
CA VAL A 51 8.73 -5.34 -4.28
C VAL A 51 9.00 -5.52 -2.78
N MET A 52 10.25 -5.46 -2.33
CA MET A 52 10.62 -5.59 -0.92
C MET A 52 10.04 -4.47 -0.03
N ASN A 53 9.95 -3.25 -0.57
CA ASN A 53 9.42 -2.09 0.15
C ASN A 53 7.89 -1.94 0.01
N ALA A 54 7.23 -2.76 -0.80
CA ALA A 54 5.79 -2.70 -0.99
C ALA A 54 5.02 -3.09 0.30
N ASP A 55 3.88 -2.43 0.53
CA ASP A 55 2.98 -2.73 1.65
C ASP A 55 2.09 -3.96 1.40
N GLY A 56 1.97 -4.39 0.15
CA GLY A 56 1.18 -5.53 -0.32
C GLY A 56 1.45 -5.83 -1.79
N ILE A 57 1.19 -7.05 -2.24
CA ILE A 57 1.54 -7.52 -3.59
C ILE A 57 0.32 -8.11 -4.30
N ILE A 58 -0.04 -7.57 -5.46
CA ILE A 58 -1.03 -8.20 -6.34
C ILE A 58 -0.27 -9.04 -7.37
N LEU A 59 -0.54 -10.34 -7.42
CA LEU A 59 0.10 -11.30 -8.31
C LEU A 59 -0.91 -11.74 -9.36
N ILE A 60 -0.63 -11.39 -10.62
CA ILE A 60 -1.46 -11.75 -11.77
C ILE A 60 -0.93 -13.06 -12.38
N TYR A 61 -1.81 -14.05 -12.57
CA TYR A 61 -1.42 -15.37 -13.09
C TYR A 61 -2.38 -15.89 -14.16
N GLU A 62 -1.88 -16.70 -15.09
CA GLU A 62 -2.64 -17.34 -16.17
C GLU A 62 -3.04 -18.78 -15.83
N ASN A 63 -2.21 -19.48 -15.05
CA ASN A 63 -2.43 -20.87 -14.69
C ASN A 63 -1.73 -21.21 -13.36
N GLU A 64 -2.14 -22.32 -12.75
CA GLU A 64 -1.61 -22.75 -11.44
C GLU A 64 -0.11 -23.05 -11.44
N LYS A 65 0.47 -23.49 -12.58
CA LYS A 65 1.92 -23.69 -12.69
C LYS A 65 2.66 -22.35 -12.58
N GLN A 66 2.21 -21.33 -13.31
CA GLN A 66 2.80 -19.98 -13.25
C GLN A 66 2.66 -19.37 -11.86
N LYS A 67 1.48 -19.51 -11.24
CA LYS A 67 1.23 -19.05 -9.87
C LYS A 67 2.21 -19.67 -8.87
N GLN A 68 2.45 -20.98 -8.96
CA GLN A 68 3.43 -21.67 -8.12
C GLN A 68 4.86 -21.17 -8.37
N THR A 69 5.26 -20.96 -9.62
CA THR A 69 6.58 -20.40 -9.95
C THR A 69 6.77 -19.03 -9.30
N LEU A 70 5.83 -18.10 -9.50
CA LEU A 70 5.89 -16.75 -8.93
C LEU A 70 5.91 -16.76 -7.40
N MET A 71 5.15 -17.66 -6.77
CA MET A 71 5.17 -17.84 -5.32
C MET A 71 6.53 -18.33 -4.80
N ASN A 72 7.14 -19.29 -5.50
CA ASN A 72 8.47 -19.78 -5.13
C ASN A 72 9.53 -18.68 -5.30
N GLU A 73 9.42 -17.83 -6.31
CA GLU A 73 10.30 -16.67 -6.49
C GLU A 73 10.17 -15.71 -5.31
N LEU A 74 8.95 -15.26 -4.96
CA LEU A 74 8.72 -14.39 -3.81
C LEU A 74 9.32 -14.98 -2.52
N TYR A 75 9.12 -16.28 -2.30
CA TYR A 75 9.69 -17.00 -1.16
C TYR A 75 11.22 -17.01 -1.18
N ASN A 76 11.84 -17.32 -2.33
CA ASN A 76 13.30 -17.36 -2.49
C ASN A 76 13.94 -15.98 -2.27
N PHE A 77 13.23 -14.90 -2.57
CA PHE A 77 13.65 -13.53 -2.27
C PHE A 77 13.37 -13.08 -0.83
N GLY A 78 12.78 -13.94 0.01
CA GLY A 78 12.45 -13.62 1.40
C GLY A 78 11.29 -12.64 1.55
N ILE A 79 10.39 -12.58 0.56
CA ILE A 79 9.26 -11.65 0.57
C ILE A 79 8.09 -12.26 1.36
N GLU A 80 7.99 -11.88 2.62
CA GLU A 80 6.91 -12.26 3.53
C GLU A 80 5.80 -11.19 3.58
N ARG A 81 5.13 -10.96 2.44
CA ARG A 81 4.04 -9.98 2.33
C ARG A 81 2.72 -10.66 1.99
N GLN A 82 1.61 -9.99 2.31
CA GLN A 82 0.29 -10.45 1.91
C GLN A 82 0.16 -10.35 0.38
N VAL A 83 -0.26 -11.44 -0.27
CA VAL A 83 -0.37 -11.53 -1.74
C VAL A 83 -1.81 -11.75 -2.17
N MET A 84 -2.37 -10.82 -2.95
CA MET A 84 -3.66 -11.00 -3.63
C MET A 84 -3.42 -11.66 -4.99
N PHE A 85 -4.02 -12.83 -5.20
CA PHE A 85 -3.95 -13.52 -6.48
C PHE A 85 -5.10 -13.08 -7.39
N VAL A 86 -4.78 -12.76 -8.64
CA VAL A 86 -5.75 -12.32 -9.65
C VAL A 86 -5.50 -13.09 -10.94
N GLU A 87 -6.55 -13.66 -11.53
CA GLU A 87 -6.40 -14.31 -12.83
C GLU A 87 -6.22 -13.27 -13.94
N LYS A 88 -5.36 -13.58 -14.92
CA LYS A 88 -5.12 -12.67 -16.03
C LYS A 88 -6.41 -12.39 -16.79
N GLY A 89 -6.71 -11.11 -16.97
CA GLY A 89 -7.95 -10.63 -17.60
C GLY A 89 -9.01 -10.21 -16.59
N GLU A 90 -8.84 -10.53 -15.31
CA GLU A 90 -9.66 -9.97 -14.23
C GLU A 90 -9.08 -8.66 -13.70
N VAL A 91 -9.96 -7.75 -13.32
CA VAL A 91 -9.60 -6.51 -12.63
C VAL A 91 -10.26 -6.53 -11.26
N PRO A 92 -9.49 -6.61 -10.16
CA PRO A 92 -10.06 -6.62 -8.83
C PRO A 92 -10.75 -5.29 -8.54
N LYS A 93 -11.90 -5.35 -7.86
CA LYS A 93 -12.60 -4.15 -7.39
C LYS A 93 -11.74 -3.41 -6.36
N LYS A 94 -11.78 -2.09 -6.37
CA LYS A 94 -10.99 -1.24 -5.45
C LYS A 94 -11.30 -1.55 -3.99
N GLU A 95 -12.57 -1.78 -3.69
CA GLU A 95 -13.08 -2.19 -2.38
C GLU A 95 -12.46 -3.52 -1.94
N ALA A 96 -12.31 -4.47 -2.87
CA ALA A 96 -11.73 -5.78 -2.59
C ALA A 96 -10.24 -5.65 -2.25
N ILE A 97 -9.50 -4.81 -2.97
CA ILE A 97 -8.09 -4.48 -2.65
C ILE A 97 -8.00 -3.91 -1.23
N PHE A 98 -8.80 -2.88 -0.91
CA PHE A 98 -8.78 -2.24 0.41
C PHE A 98 -9.07 -3.22 1.55
N ASN A 99 -10.11 -4.03 1.39
CA ASN A 99 -10.51 -5.00 2.40
C ASN A 99 -9.47 -6.11 2.55
N PHE A 100 -8.95 -6.63 1.44
CA PHE A 100 -7.95 -7.69 1.46
C PHE A 100 -6.70 -7.24 2.20
N TYR A 101 -6.19 -6.04 1.93
CA TYR A 101 -5.01 -5.51 2.58
C TYR A 101 -5.29 -4.88 3.95
N ASP A 102 -6.49 -5.04 4.51
CA ASP A 102 -6.87 -4.48 5.80
C ASP A 102 -6.58 -2.98 5.90
N LEU A 103 -6.87 -2.22 4.85
CA LEU A 103 -6.60 -0.79 4.81
C LEU A 103 -7.73 0.00 5.46
N ILE A 104 -7.37 1.04 6.19
CA ILE A 104 -8.26 2.02 6.79
C ILE A 104 -7.86 3.43 6.38
N ARG A 105 -8.84 4.31 6.29
CA ARG A 105 -8.67 5.74 6.01
C ARG A 105 -8.79 6.51 7.30
N VAL A 106 -7.75 7.28 7.63
CA VAL A 106 -7.76 8.15 8.80
C VAL A 106 -7.62 9.59 8.32
N TYR A 107 -8.60 10.41 8.63
CA TYR A 107 -8.57 11.84 8.34
C TYR A 107 -7.85 12.58 9.46
N THR A 108 -7.10 13.61 9.10
CA THR A 108 -6.47 14.48 10.10
C THR A 108 -7.16 15.83 10.15
N LYS A 109 -7.03 16.49 11.29
CA LYS A 109 -7.59 17.81 11.53
C LYS A 109 -6.63 18.61 12.39
N GLU A 110 -6.45 19.88 12.06
CA GLU A 110 -5.65 20.81 12.86
C GLU A 110 -6.41 21.30 14.10
N PRO A 111 -5.74 21.51 15.24
CA PRO A 111 -6.37 22.06 16.43
C PRO A 111 -7.04 23.41 16.17
N GLY A 112 -8.34 23.50 16.46
CA GLY A 112 -9.12 24.73 16.32
C GLY A 112 -9.80 24.91 14.96
N GLU A 113 -9.46 24.10 13.96
CA GLU A 113 -10.22 24.04 12.72
C GLU A 113 -11.58 23.39 12.96
N GLU A 114 -12.53 23.56 12.04
CA GLU A 114 -13.78 22.78 12.07
C GLU A 114 -13.72 21.58 11.13
N ARG A 115 -13.06 21.75 9.99
CA ARG A 115 -13.01 20.76 8.91
C ARG A 115 -11.77 19.88 9.02
N SER A 116 -11.92 18.61 8.69
CA SER A 116 -10.79 17.73 8.46
C SER A 116 -10.12 18.03 7.13
N ALA A 117 -8.89 17.55 6.96
CA ALA A 117 -8.27 17.45 5.65
C ALA A 117 -9.18 16.68 4.67
N GLU A 118 -9.13 17.08 3.39
CA GLU A 118 -9.93 16.41 2.37
C GLU A 118 -9.42 15.00 2.05
N LYS A 119 -8.09 14.82 2.09
CA LYS A 119 -7.42 13.56 1.79
C LYS A 119 -7.11 12.81 3.10
N PRO A 120 -7.51 11.54 3.22
CA PRO A 120 -7.13 10.72 4.35
C PRO A 120 -5.70 10.20 4.21
N ILE A 121 -5.14 9.77 5.33
CA ILE A 121 -3.95 8.94 5.40
C ILE A 121 -4.41 7.49 5.39
N VAL A 122 -3.77 6.66 4.57
CA VAL A 122 -4.03 5.22 4.53
C VAL A 122 -3.16 4.52 5.55
N MET A 123 -3.79 3.79 6.47
CA MET A 123 -3.14 3.00 7.51
C MET A 123 -3.63 1.54 7.45
N LYS A 124 -2.96 0.63 8.17
CA LYS A 124 -3.45 -0.73 8.36
C LYS A 124 -4.46 -0.78 9.50
N ARG A 125 -5.43 -1.70 9.42
CA ARG A 125 -6.36 -1.98 10.50
C ARG A 125 -5.59 -2.41 11.75
N GLY A 126 -6.00 -1.91 12.90
CA GLY A 126 -5.30 -2.16 14.16
C GLY A 126 -4.26 -1.08 14.51
N THR A 127 -3.94 -0.18 13.58
CA THR A 127 -3.09 0.98 13.85
C THR A 127 -3.65 1.87 14.95
N THR A 128 -2.76 2.34 15.80
CA THR A 128 -3.02 3.23 16.93
C THR A 128 -2.88 4.71 16.56
N VAL A 129 -3.39 5.57 17.45
CA VAL A 129 -3.23 7.02 17.35
C VAL A 129 -1.76 7.43 17.23
N ILE A 130 -0.87 6.85 18.04
CA ILE A 130 0.55 7.25 18.03
C ILE A 130 1.28 6.86 16.74
N GLU A 131 0.97 5.69 16.17
CA GLU A 131 1.52 5.25 14.89
C GLU A 131 1.04 6.16 13.75
N THR A 132 -0.22 6.60 13.82
CA THR A 132 -0.76 7.56 12.85
C THR A 132 -0.11 8.94 13.01
N ALA A 133 0.09 9.40 14.26
CA ALA A 133 0.82 10.64 14.54
C ALA A 133 2.23 10.59 13.95
N GLN A 134 2.93 9.47 14.11
CA GLN A 134 4.27 9.26 13.55
C GLN A 134 4.26 9.28 12.02
N ARG A 135 3.22 8.73 11.39
CA ARG A 135 3.06 8.74 9.92
C ARG A 135 2.83 10.15 9.37
N VAL A 136 2.08 10.99 10.10
CA VAL A 136 1.87 12.40 9.76
C VAL A 136 3.18 13.18 9.87
N HIS A 137 3.79 13.15 11.05
CA HIS A 137 5.07 13.80 11.28
C HIS A 137 5.74 13.22 12.53
N LYS A 138 7.04 12.91 12.42
CA LYS A 138 7.84 12.33 13.52
C LYS A 138 7.77 13.10 14.84
N ASP A 139 7.58 14.42 14.79
CA ASP A 139 7.55 15.26 16.00
C ASP A 139 6.20 15.18 16.73
N PHE A 140 5.09 14.89 16.04
CA PHE A 140 3.79 14.71 16.69
C PHE A 140 3.81 13.51 17.63
N ALA A 141 4.45 12.41 17.22
CA ALA A 141 4.61 11.24 18.08
C ALA A 141 5.53 11.53 19.28
N LYS A 142 6.65 12.24 19.08
CA LYS A 142 7.61 12.55 20.16
C LYS A 142 7.02 13.45 21.25
N LYS A 143 6.19 14.40 20.84
CA LYS A 143 5.60 15.42 21.71
C LYS A 143 4.14 15.13 22.07
N PHE A 144 3.68 13.93 21.76
CA PHE A 144 2.28 13.54 21.90
C PHE A 144 1.80 13.71 23.33
N ARG A 145 0.69 14.43 23.53
CA ARG A 145 -0.01 14.50 24.82
C ARG A 145 -1.32 13.74 24.81
N TYR A 146 -2.12 13.94 23.78
CA TYR A 146 -3.37 13.24 23.53
C TYR A 146 -3.83 13.50 22.11
N ALA A 147 -4.88 12.79 21.68
CA ALA A 147 -5.61 13.15 20.48
C ALA A 147 -7.10 13.30 20.80
N ARG A 148 -7.82 14.00 19.92
CA ARG A 148 -9.29 13.94 19.86
C ARG A 148 -9.72 13.15 18.64
N VAL A 149 -10.73 12.29 18.81
CA VAL A 149 -11.22 11.42 17.74
C VAL A 149 -12.71 11.64 17.48
N TRP A 150 -13.07 11.62 16.20
CA TRP A 150 -14.44 11.58 15.68
C TRP A 150 -14.62 10.31 14.83
N GLY A 151 -15.83 9.76 14.78
CA GLY A 151 -16.12 8.50 14.10
C GLY A 151 -16.33 7.37 15.10
N SER A 152 -15.31 6.54 15.30
CA SER A 152 -15.37 5.33 16.12
C SER A 152 -15.40 5.56 17.63
N ALA A 153 -15.06 6.78 18.07
CA ALA A 153 -15.06 7.14 19.48
C ALA A 153 -16.47 7.13 20.08
N ARG A 154 -16.57 7.05 21.42
CA ARG A 154 -17.87 7.00 22.12
C ARG A 154 -18.69 8.27 21.91
N PHE A 155 -18.01 9.42 21.78
CA PHE A 155 -18.63 10.69 21.44
C PHE A 155 -17.67 11.54 20.58
N PRO A 156 -18.19 12.43 19.72
CA PRO A 156 -17.38 13.31 18.89
C PRO A 156 -16.36 14.13 19.70
N GLY A 157 -15.11 14.14 19.26
CA GLY A 157 -14.03 14.90 19.89
C GLY A 157 -13.57 14.32 21.23
N GLN A 158 -13.88 13.05 21.51
CA GLN A 158 -13.40 12.35 22.69
C GLN A 158 -11.88 12.40 22.74
N ARG A 159 -11.33 12.82 23.89
CA ARG A 159 -9.91 12.70 24.17
C ARG A 159 -9.55 11.22 24.33
N VAL A 160 -8.52 10.80 23.60
CA VAL A 160 -7.99 9.43 23.64
C VAL A 160 -6.48 9.46 23.87
N GLU A 161 -6.00 8.35 24.42
CA GLU A 161 -4.58 8.11 24.66
C GLU A 161 -3.89 7.52 23.42
N LYS A 162 -2.56 7.43 23.48
CA LYS A 162 -1.69 6.99 22.38
C LYS A 162 -2.05 5.61 21.79
N ASP A 163 -2.53 4.69 22.63
CA ASP A 163 -2.78 3.28 22.28
C ASP A 163 -4.21 3.06 21.75
N TYR A 164 -5.00 4.12 21.59
CA TYR A 164 -6.33 4.01 21.00
C TYR A 164 -6.24 3.52 19.56
N VAL A 165 -6.94 2.42 19.27
CA VAL A 165 -6.97 1.79 17.94
C VAL A 165 -7.99 2.51 17.05
N LEU A 166 -7.52 3.01 15.92
CA LEU A 166 -8.33 3.74 14.94
C LEU A 166 -9.09 2.78 14.02
N LYS A 167 -10.20 3.28 13.48
CA LYS A 167 -11.05 2.58 12.50
C LYS A 167 -11.14 3.37 11.20
N ASP A 168 -11.64 2.71 10.17
CA ASP A 168 -11.87 3.33 8.86
C ASP A 168 -12.82 4.52 8.97
N ASN A 169 -12.42 5.63 8.34
CA ASN A 169 -13.07 6.95 8.35
C ASN A 169 -13.03 7.71 9.69
N ASP A 170 -12.18 7.32 10.63
CA ASP A 170 -11.93 8.15 11.81
C ASP A 170 -11.25 9.46 11.44
N THR A 171 -11.62 10.54 12.14
CA THR A 171 -10.90 11.81 12.09
C THR A 171 -10.14 12.00 13.40
N VAL A 172 -8.87 12.39 13.29
CA VAL A 172 -7.96 12.58 14.44
C VAL A 172 -7.40 14.00 14.45
N GLU A 173 -7.47 14.65 15.59
CA GLU A 173 -6.82 15.94 15.89
C GLU A 173 -5.72 15.69 16.93
N PHE A 174 -4.45 15.89 16.53
CA PHE A 174 -3.29 15.64 17.38
C PHE A 174 -2.98 16.86 18.26
N HIS A 175 -2.74 16.63 19.55
CA HIS A 175 -2.26 17.67 20.48
C HIS A 175 -0.87 17.28 20.96
N ALA A 176 0.14 18.01 20.47
CA ALA A 176 1.55 17.78 20.74
C ALA A 176 2.23 19.09 21.16
N GLU A 177 3.07 19.06 22.21
CA GLU A 177 3.78 20.23 22.78
C GLU A 177 5.29 19.99 22.89
#